data_AF-A0AA43BXW3-F1
#
_entry.id   AF-A0AA43BXW3-F1
#
_cell.length_a   1.000
_cell.length_b   1.000
_cell.length_c   1.000
_cell.angle_alpha   90.00
_cell.angle_beta   90.00
_cell.angle_gamma   90.00
#
_symmetry.space_group_name_H-M   'P 1'
#
loop_
_entity.id
_entity.type
_entity.pdbx_description
1 polymer ?
#
loop_
_entity_poly.entity_id
_entity_poly.type
_entity_poly.pdbx_seq_one_letter_code
_entity_poly.pdbx_strand_id
1 'polypeptide(L)'
;MPVTARLSQKFYERLGEDLAQELVDWFNAVDATYRADLRELNELNFQRVDAKVEQRLAELRAHLDSGWERRLAKLDVKWEQRIGRLETTFERRMGASTTSLIKWMFGFWALTLSALAGILFYLR
;
A
#
# COMPACT_ATOMS: atom_id res chain seq x y z
N MET A 1 6.55 44.06 10.75
CA MET A 1 6.81 45.49 11.01
C MET A 1 8.28 45.65 11.35
N PRO A 2 9.00 46.66 10.84
CA PRO A 2 10.35 46.95 11.29
C PRO A 2 10.31 47.32 12.78
N VAL A 3 11.21 46.75 13.58
CA VAL A 3 11.44 47.21 14.93
C VAL A 3 12.45 48.34 14.81
N THR A 4 12.01 49.57 14.99
CA THR A 4 12.93 50.70 15.08
C THR A 4 13.58 50.62 16.46
N ALA A 5 14.82 50.17 16.53
CA ALA A 5 15.56 50.28 17.77
C ALA A 5 15.66 51.75 18.18
N ARG A 6 15.40 52.03 19.45
CA ARG A 6 15.52 53.36 20.03
C ARG A 6 16.36 53.26 21.28
N LEU A 7 17.37 54.11 21.40
CA LEU A 7 18.20 54.20 22.59
C LEU A 7 17.58 55.19 23.58
N SER A 8 17.91 55.04 24.86
CA SER A 8 17.41 55.96 25.90
C SER A 8 18.10 57.32 25.81
N GLN A 9 17.42 58.39 26.21
CA GLN A 9 17.98 59.75 26.22
C GLN A 9 19.30 59.87 27.00
N LYS A 10 19.42 59.16 28.14
CA LYS A 10 20.67 59.07 28.92
C LYS A 10 21.85 58.51 28.12
N PHE A 11 21.57 57.69 27.11
CA PHE A 11 22.59 57.11 26.24
C PHE A 11 23.11 58.17 25.26
N TYR A 12 22.21 58.95 24.67
CA TYR A 12 22.55 60.12 23.83
C TYR A 12 23.35 61.18 24.62
N GLU A 13 22.97 61.48 25.86
CA GLU A 13 23.70 62.42 26.73
C GLU A 13 25.13 61.95 27.07
N ARG A 14 25.37 60.65 27.14
CA ARG A 14 26.67 60.07 27.53
C ARG A 14 27.60 59.80 26.35
N LEU A 15 27.05 59.37 25.21
CA LEU A 15 27.81 59.02 24.01
C LEU A 15 27.87 60.14 22.97
N GLY A 16 27.00 61.14 23.07
CA GLY A 16 26.80 62.14 22.03
C GLY A 16 25.76 61.69 21.01
N GLU A 17 25.16 62.68 20.34
CA GLU A 17 24.03 62.44 19.44
C GLU A 17 24.44 61.67 18.18
N ASP A 18 25.57 62.03 17.58
CA ASP A 18 26.10 61.37 16.38
C ASP A 18 26.40 59.88 16.61
N LEU A 19 27.17 59.56 17.66
CA LEU A 19 27.54 58.17 17.96
C LEU A 19 26.33 57.31 18.34
N ALA A 20 25.37 57.86 19.09
CA ALA A 20 24.15 57.15 19.43
C ALA A 20 23.27 56.90 18.19
N GLN A 21 23.22 57.86 17.26
CA GLN A 21 22.50 57.70 16.00
C GLN A 21 23.12 56.63 15.11
N GLU A 22 24.45 56.63 14.95
CA GLU A 22 25.18 55.61 14.18
C GLU A 22 24.93 54.19 14.73
N LEU A 23 24.87 54.03 16.07
CA LEU A 23 24.57 52.73 16.69
C LEU A 23 23.14 52.26 16.42
N VAL A 24 22.16 53.17 16.42
CA VAL A 24 20.78 52.86 16.04
C VAL A 24 20.69 52.41 14.60
N ASP A 25 21.35 53.13 13.69
CA ASP A 25 21.34 52.81 12.27
C ASP A 25 22.02 51.47 11.99
N TRP A 26 23.15 51.20 12.65
CA TRP A 26 23.81 49.90 12.60
C TRP A 26 22.91 48.78 13.12
N PHE A 27 22.26 48.95 14.28
CA PHE A 27 21.38 47.92 14.84
C PHE A 27 20.18 47.62 13.93
N ASN A 28 19.57 48.67 13.35
CA ASN A 28 18.46 48.50 12.41
C ASN A 28 18.92 47.80 11.13
N ALA A 29 20.13 48.08 10.63
CA ALA A 29 20.72 47.40 9.47
C ALA A 29 20.99 45.91 9.76
N VAL A 30 21.49 45.60 10.97
CA VAL A 30 21.70 44.21 11.42
C VAL A 30 20.37 43.46 11.56
N ASP A 31 19.34 44.04 12.19
CA ASP A 31 18.01 43.41 12.30
C ASP A 31 17.37 43.15 10.93
N ALA A 32 17.50 44.11 10.00
CA ALA A 32 17.00 43.97 8.65
C ALA A 32 17.70 42.81 7.91
N THR A 33 19.03 42.75 7.99
CA THR A 33 19.84 41.69 7.37
C THR A 33 19.49 40.33 7.96
N TYR A 34 19.48 40.22 9.30
CA TYR A 34 19.20 38.95 9.97
C TYR A 34 17.80 38.41 9.64
N ARG A 35 16.78 39.29 9.54
CA ARG A 35 15.44 38.88 9.11
C ARG A 35 15.39 38.45 7.65
N ALA A 36 16.17 39.09 6.77
CA ALA A 36 16.28 38.68 5.39
C ALA A 36 16.91 37.29 5.30
N ASP A 37 18.03 37.06 5.99
CA ASP A 37 18.71 35.77 6.04
C ASP A 37 17.82 34.67 6.61
N LEU A 38 17.09 34.96 7.70
CA LEU A 38 16.14 34.00 8.28
C LEU A 38 15.02 33.63 7.30
N ARG A 39 14.49 34.60 6.55
CA ARG A 39 13.47 34.32 5.52
C ARG A 39 14.04 33.49 4.39
N GLU A 40 15.24 33.81 3.92
CA GLU A 40 15.91 33.05 2.86
C GLU A 40 16.19 31.61 3.31
N LEU A 41 16.77 31.41 4.49
CA LEU A 41 17.02 30.08 5.05
C LEU A 41 15.73 29.30 5.26
N ASN A 42 14.67 29.97 5.70
CA ASN A 42 13.37 29.36 5.91
C ASN A 42 12.75 28.91 4.58
N GLU A 43 12.79 29.75 3.55
CA GLU A 43 12.32 29.45 2.20
C GLU A 43 13.10 28.27 1.59
N LEU A 44 14.44 28.30 1.66
CA LEU A 44 15.30 27.20 1.19
C LEU A 44 15.02 25.89 1.94
N ASN A 45 14.79 25.96 3.25
CA ASN A 45 14.45 24.78 4.04
C ASN A 45 13.07 24.25 3.70
N PHE A 46 12.07 25.12 3.49
CA PHE A 46 10.74 24.70 3.07
C PHE A 46 10.77 24.02 1.70
N GLN A 47 11.48 24.58 0.72
CA GLN A 47 11.66 23.96 -0.59
C GLN A 47 12.31 22.57 -0.50
N ARG A 48 13.35 22.41 0.35
CA ARG A 48 13.98 21.11 0.57
C ARG A 48 13.06 20.10 1.25
N VAL A 49 12.29 20.55 2.26
CA VAL A 49 11.35 19.69 2.97
C VAL A 49 10.24 19.25 2.02
N ASP A 50 9.69 20.16 1.23
CA ASP A 50 8.64 19.88 0.26
C ASP A 50 9.10 18.85 -0.77
N ALA A 51 10.26 19.08 -1.40
CA ALA A 51 10.86 18.14 -2.33
C ALA A 51 11.10 16.74 -1.72
N LYS A 52 11.55 16.69 -0.46
CA LYS A 52 11.77 15.42 0.26
C LYS A 52 10.46 14.72 0.58
N VAL A 53 9.41 15.46 0.93
CA VAL A 53 8.07 14.91 1.20
C VAL A 53 7.49 14.35 -0.09
N GLU A 54 7.54 15.09 -1.19
CA GLU A 54 7.10 14.61 -2.50
C GLU A 54 7.84 13.34 -2.92
N GLN A 55 9.17 13.30 -2.76
CA GLN A 55 9.97 12.11 -3.03
C GLN A 55 9.50 10.92 -2.19
N ARG A 56 9.34 11.09 -0.87
CA ARG A 56 8.93 10.00 0.02
C ARG A 56 7.50 9.53 -0.28
N LEU A 57 6.60 10.42 -0.66
CA LEU A 57 5.25 10.07 -1.08
C LEU A 57 5.27 9.26 -2.38
N ALA A 58 6.10 9.63 -3.35
CA ALA A 58 6.28 8.88 -4.59
C ALA A 58 6.85 7.47 -4.31
N GLU A 59 7.88 7.38 -3.46
CA GLU A 59 8.47 6.09 -3.03
C GLU A 59 7.44 5.19 -2.32
N LEU A 60 6.64 5.76 -1.40
CA LEU A 60 5.59 5.04 -0.68
C LEU A 60 4.51 4.53 -1.64
N ARG A 61 4.05 5.36 -2.59
CA ARG A 61 3.07 4.95 -3.60
C ARG A 61 3.60 3.79 -4.44
N ALA A 62 4.81 3.91 -4.98
CA ALA A 62 5.42 2.85 -5.77
C ALA A 62 5.61 1.54 -4.97
N HIS A 63 6.00 1.64 -3.70
CA HIS A 63 6.14 0.48 -2.84
C HIS A 63 4.79 -0.18 -2.52
N LEU A 64 3.75 0.61 -2.27
CA LEU A 64 2.40 0.09 -2.04
C LEU A 64 1.83 -0.57 -3.30
N ASP A 65 1.94 0.08 -4.46
CA ASP A 65 1.43 -0.45 -5.73
C ASP A 65 2.10 -1.78 -6.07
N SER A 66 3.44 -1.83 -6.05
CA SER A 66 4.18 -3.06 -6.30
C SER A 66 3.91 -4.15 -5.25
N GLY A 67 3.70 -3.77 -3.98
CA GLY A 67 3.30 -4.68 -2.92
C GLY A 67 1.93 -5.28 -3.17
N TRP A 68 0.97 -4.47 -3.60
CA TRP A 68 -0.39 -4.90 -3.92
C TRP A 68 -0.44 -5.79 -5.16
N GLU A 69 0.22 -5.42 -6.24
CA GLU A 69 0.33 -6.23 -7.45
C GLU A 69 0.89 -7.62 -7.15
N ARG A 70 1.98 -7.70 -6.38
CA ARG A 70 2.57 -8.98 -5.96
C ARG A 70 1.61 -9.82 -5.12
N ARG A 71 0.83 -9.19 -4.23
CA ARG A 71 -0.16 -9.91 -3.40
C ARG A 71 -1.32 -10.42 -4.23
N LEU A 72 -1.83 -9.60 -5.15
CA LEU A 72 -2.91 -9.99 -6.06
C LEU A 72 -2.47 -11.13 -6.98
N ALA A 73 -1.30 -11.02 -7.61
CA ALA A 73 -0.75 -12.09 -8.45
C ALA A 73 -0.57 -13.41 -7.67
N LYS A 74 -0.10 -13.34 -6.41
CA LYS A 74 0.00 -14.53 -5.55
C LYS A 74 -1.37 -15.13 -5.20
N LEU A 75 -2.38 -14.29 -4.96
CA LEU A 75 -3.73 -14.75 -4.70
C LEU A 75 -4.31 -15.42 -5.94
N ASP A 76 -4.11 -14.84 -7.11
CA ASP A 76 -4.61 -15.33 -8.39
C ASP A 76 -4.09 -16.74 -8.68
N VAL A 77 -2.76 -16.92 -8.64
CA VAL A 77 -2.11 -18.24 -8.78
C VAL A 77 -2.63 -19.25 -7.76
N LYS A 78 -2.81 -18.82 -6.49
CA LYS A 78 -3.33 -19.72 -5.44
C LYS A 78 -4.78 -20.11 -5.68
N TRP A 79 -5.60 -19.20 -6.22
CA TRP A 79 -6.98 -19.46 -6.57
C TRP A 79 -7.09 -20.42 -7.74
N GLU A 80 -6.36 -20.18 -8.83
CA GLU A 80 -6.28 -21.09 -9.97
C GLU A 80 -5.85 -22.49 -9.53
N GLN A 81 -4.80 -22.60 -8.69
CA GLN A 81 -4.36 -23.88 -8.16
C GLN A 81 -5.43 -24.59 -7.32
N ARG A 82 -6.20 -23.85 -6.50
CA ARG A 82 -7.28 -24.43 -5.69
C ARG A 82 -8.44 -24.89 -6.56
N ILE A 83 -8.83 -24.11 -7.56
CA ILE A 83 -9.92 -24.46 -8.49
C ILE A 83 -9.51 -25.69 -9.31
N GLY A 84 -8.34 -25.69 -9.94
CA GLY A 84 -7.86 -26.86 -10.70
C GLY A 84 -7.74 -28.12 -9.83
N ARG A 85 -7.35 -27.98 -8.55
CA ARG A 85 -7.35 -29.12 -7.60
C ARG A 85 -8.77 -29.61 -7.30
N LEU A 86 -9.73 -28.71 -7.16
CA LEU A 86 -11.12 -29.08 -6.91
C LEU A 86 -11.71 -29.79 -8.13
N GLU A 87 -11.49 -29.26 -9.33
CA GLU A 87 -11.95 -29.86 -10.59
C GLU A 87 -11.38 -31.28 -10.76
N THR A 88 -10.07 -31.44 -10.65
CA THR A 88 -9.42 -32.76 -10.76
C THR A 88 -9.88 -33.75 -9.69
N THR A 89 -10.12 -33.28 -8.46
CA THR A 89 -10.66 -34.14 -7.39
C THR A 89 -12.11 -34.54 -7.68
N PHE A 90 -12.91 -33.60 -8.18
CA PHE A 90 -14.30 -33.83 -8.53
C PHE A 90 -14.42 -34.82 -9.69
N GLU A 91 -13.66 -34.62 -10.77
CA GLU A 91 -13.58 -35.54 -11.92
C GLU A 91 -13.22 -36.96 -11.47
N ARG A 92 -12.21 -37.10 -10.62
CA ARG A 92 -11.81 -38.41 -10.06
C ARG A 92 -12.94 -39.06 -9.28
N ARG A 93 -13.64 -38.31 -8.42
CA ARG A 93 -14.76 -38.83 -7.62
C ARG A 93 -15.94 -39.23 -8.50
N MET A 94 -16.29 -38.43 -9.49
CA MET A 94 -17.37 -38.72 -10.43
C MET A 94 -17.04 -39.94 -11.30
N GLY A 95 -15.82 -40.05 -11.80
CA GLY A 95 -15.36 -41.21 -12.56
C GLY A 95 -15.36 -42.50 -11.72
N ALA A 96 -14.91 -42.42 -10.46
CA ALA A 96 -14.94 -43.55 -9.53
C ALA A 96 -16.38 -43.99 -9.21
N SER A 97 -17.27 -43.04 -8.91
CA SER A 97 -18.70 -43.33 -8.66
C SER A 97 -19.38 -43.95 -9.88
N THR A 98 -19.14 -43.40 -11.07
CA THR A 98 -19.71 -43.92 -12.33
C THR A 98 -19.24 -45.35 -12.59
N THR A 99 -17.94 -45.61 -12.42
CA THR A 99 -17.36 -46.96 -12.58
C THR A 99 -17.96 -47.95 -11.59
N SER A 100 -18.15 -47.53 -10.34
CA SER A 100 -18.78 -48.34 -9.29
C SER A 100 -20.24 -48.67 -9.60
N LEU A 101 -21.01 -47.66 -10.03
CA LEU A 101 -22.42 -47.83 -10.42
C LEU A 101 -22.56 -48.80 -11.59
N ILE A 102 -21.70 -48.69 -12.61
CA ILE A 102 -21.69 -49.62 -13.75
C ILE A 102 -21.45 -51.06 -13.29
N LYS A 103 -20.45 -51.30 -12.42
CA LYS A 103 -20.17 -52.64 -11.87
C LYS A 103 -21.37 -53.20 -11.10
N TRP A 104 -22.00 -52.38 -10.26
CA TRP A 104 -23.22 -52.77 -9.54
C TRP A 104 -24.39 -53.08 -10.47
N MET A 105 -24.59 -52.28 -11.52
CA MET A 105 -25.59 -52.55 -12.55
C MET A 105 -25.37 -53.91 -13.19
N PHE A 106 -24.16 -54.26 -13.61
CA PHE A 106 -23.87 -55.58 -14.20
C PHE A 106 -24.17 -56.74 -13.24
N GLY A 107 -23.79 -56.62 -11.97
CA GLY A 107 -24.10 -57.63 -10.96
C GLY A 107 -25.61 -57.80 -10.75
N PHE A 108 -26.34 -56.69 -10.68
CA PHE A 108 -27.80 -56.68 -10.57
C PHE A 108 -28.46 -57.30 -11.82
N TRP A 109 -28.02 -56.92 -13.03
CA TRP A 109 -28.53 -57.48 -14.28
C TRP A 109 -28.24 -58.98 -14.41
N ALA A 110 -27.06 -59.45 -14.02
CA ALA A 110 -26.72 -60.87 -14.04
C ALA A 110 -27.62 -61.69 -13.10
N LEU A 111 -27.89 -61.18 -11.90
CA LEU A 111 -28.78 -61.82 -10.93
C LEU A 111 -30.22 -61.88 -11.44
N THR A 112 -30.74 -60.76 -11.95
CA THR A 112 -32.12 -60.68 -12.48
C THR A 112 -32.32 -61.56 -13.71
N LEU A 113 -31.37 -61.55 -14.67
CA LEU A 113 -31.41 -62.45 -15.83
C LEU A 113 -31.33 -63.93 -15.43
N SER A 114 -30.53 -64.27 -14.43
CA SER A 114 -30.44 -65.65 -13.92
C SER A 114 -31.76 -66.13 -13.30
N ALA A 115 -32.42 -65.27 -12.52
CA ALA A 115 -33.72 -65.58 -11.93
C ALA A 115 -34.80 -65.78 -13.01
N LEU A 116 -34.85 -64.90 -14.02
CA LEU A 116 -35.78 -65.02 -15.14
C LEU A 116 -35.54 -66.29 -15.96
N ALA A 117 -34.29 -66.64 -16.23
CA ALA A 117 -33.93 -67.88 -16.94
C ALA A 117 -34.37 -69.13 -16.14
N GLY A 118 -34.19 -69.12 -14.81
CA GLY A 118 -34.66 -70.20 -13.94
C GLY A 118 -36.19 -70.36 -13.96
N ILE A 119 -36.94 -69.25 -13.94
CA ILE A 119 -38.40 -69.28 -14.05
C ILE A 119 -38.83 -69.84 -15.42
N LEU A 120 -38.19 -69.40 -16.51
CA LEU A 120 -38.50 -69.88 -17.85
C LEU A 120 -38.23 -71.38 -18.01
N PHE A 121 -37.15 -71.89 -17.41
CA PHE A 121 -36.83 -73.32 -17.44
C PHE A 121 -37.82 -74.15 -16.61
N TYR A 122 -38.28 -73.62 -15.47
CA TYR A 122 -39.27 -74.30 -14.63
C TYR A 122 -40.67 -74.40 -15.28
N LEU A 123 -41.02 -73.44 -16.15
CA LEU A 123 -42.32 -73.38 -16.83
C LEU A 123 -42.35 -74.15 -18.17
N ARG A 124 -41.23 -74.71 -18.63
CA ARG A 124 -41.11 -75.47 -19.88
C ARG A 124 -41.09 -76.98 -19.61
#